data_AF-A0A841H9U7-F1
#
_entry.id   AF-A0A841H9U7-F1
#
_cell.length_a   1.000
_cell.length_b   1.000
_cell.length_c   1.000
_cell.angle_alpha   90.00
_cell.angle_beta   90.00
_cell.angle_gamma   90.00
#
_symmetry.space_group_name_H-M   'P 1'
#
loop_
_entity.id
_entity.type
_entity.pdbx_description
1 polymer ?
#
loop_
_entity_poly.entity_id
_entity_poly.type
_entity_poly.pdbx_seq_one_letter_code
_entity_poly.pdbx_strand_id
1 'polypeptide(L)'
;MSGNPDDDRLEELRQRKKEQLKQQQQGGDAEREAQQQQAQQAEQQKQAMLKQNLTDGARKRLNTIRMSKPEFAEQAEQQVLALAQSGRVQGRIDEDQMKEILRELKPDSQSFNINRR
;
A
#
# COMPACT_ATOMS: atom_id res chain seq x y z
N MET A 1 6.71 -56.29 30.27
CA MET A 1 7.02 -55.20 29.32
C MET A 1 6.75 -55.75 27.92
N SER A 2 5.58 -55.49 27.37
CA SER A 2 5.24 -55.91 26.00
C SER A 2 4.87 -54.64 25.25
N GLY A 3 5.88 -53.93 24.74
CA GLY A 3 5.67 -52.93 23.69
C GLY A 3 5.68 -53.70 22.38
N ASN A 4 4.53 -53.81 21.72
CA ASN A 4 4.48 -54.42 20.40
C ASN A 4 5.21 -53.50 19.42
N PRO A 5 6.17 -54.00 18.62
CA PRO A 5 6.94 -53.19 17.67
C PRO A 5 6.08 -52.51 16.59
N ASP A 6 4.83 -52.93 16.44
CA ASP A 6 3.83 -52.29 15.58
C ASP A 6 3.31 -50.95 16.15
N ASP A 7 3.25 -50.78 17.48
CA ASP A 7 2.84 -49.52 18.12
C ASP A 7 3.93 -48.45 17.94
N ASP A 8 5.20 -48.82 18.13
CA ASP A 8 6.34 -47.92 17.93
C ASP A 8 6.41 -47.40 16.47
N ARG A 9 6.17 -48.28 15.48
CA ARG A 9 6.09 -47.88 14.06
C ARG A 9 4.91 -46.95 13.77
N LEU A 10 3.78 -47.16 14.46
CA LEU A 10 2.58 -46.35 14.28
C LEU A 10 2.79 -44.94 14.85
N GLU A 11 3.48 -44.83 15.98
CA GLU A 11 3.87 -43.56 16.60
C GLU A 11 4.87 -42.79 15.73
N GLU A 12 5.88 -43.47 15.19
CA GLU A 12 6.86 -42.86 14.27
C GLU A 12 6.18 -42.27 13.02
N LEU A 13 5.22 -43.00 12.45
CA LEU A 13 4.45 -42.52 11.30
C LEU A 13 3.59 -41.30 11.65
N ARG A 14 3.03 -41.26 12.86
CA ARG A 14 2.25 -40.13 13.39
C ARG A 14 3.13 -38.91 13.62
N GLN A 15 4.35 -39.10 14.15
CA GLN A 15 5.32 -38.03 14.35
C GLN A 15 5.79 -37.44 13.03
N ARG A 16 6.19 -38.27 12.05
CA ARG A 16 6.58 -37.79 10.71
C ARG A 16 5.48 -36.98 10.03
N LYS A 17 4.23 -37.45 10.09
CA LYS A 17 3.10 -36.71 9.51
C LYS A 17 2.86 -35.38 10.21
N LYS A 18 3.06 -35.33 11.53
CA LYS A 18 2.95 -34.10 12.33
C LYS A 18 4.07 -33.10 12.01
N GLU A 19 5.31 -33.56 11.86
CA GLU A 19 6.43 -32.71 11.44
C GLU A 19 6.25 -32.18 10.04
N GLN A 20 5.82 -33.01 9.10
CA GLN A 20 5.56 -32.59 7.72
C GLN A 20 4.45 -31.53 7.65
N LEU A 21 3.37 -31.70 8.44
CA LEU A 21 2.31 -30.71 8.53
C LEU A 21 2.80 -29.40 9.15
N LYS A 22 3.63 -29.47 10.20
CA LYS A 22 4.21 -28.30 10.87
C LYS A 22 5.19 -27.54 9.96
N GLN A 23 5.96 -28.25 9.15
CA GLN A 23 6.88 -27.69 8.16
C GLN A 23 6.12 -27.04 6.99
N GLN A 24 5.00 -27.64 6.55
CA GLN A 24 4.14 -27.08 5.52
C GLN A 24 3.39 -25.82 6.02
N GLN A 25 2.98 -25.79 7.29
CA GLN A 25 2.42 -24.59 7.93
C GLN A 25 3.46 -23.48 8.02
N GLN A 26 4.65 -23.76 8.55
CA GLN A 26 5.73 -22.77 8.66
C GLN A 26 6.21 -22.23 7.30
N GLY A 27 6.26 -23.07 6.26
CA GLY A 27 6.58 -22.63 4.90
C GLY A 27 5.52 -21.71 4.29
N GLY A 28 4.24 -22.00 4.53
CA GLY A 28 3.13 -21.17 4.03
C GLY A 28 2.97 -19.83 4.76
N ASP A 29 3.26 -19.79 6.06
CA ASP A 29 3.21 -18.56 6.85
C ASP A 29 4.41 -17.65 6.55
N ALA A 30 5.62 -18.19 6.38
CA ALA A 30 6.81 -17.41 6.01
C ALA A 30 6.68 -16.74 4.63
N GLU A 31 6.07 -17.42 3.66
CA GLU A 31 5.87 -16.89 2.32
C GLU A 31 4.77 -15.81 2.29
N ARG A 32 3.71 -15.96 3.11
CA ARG A 32 2.71 -14.92 3.33
C ARG A 32 3.26 -13.72 4.07
N GLU A 33 4.09 -13.92 5.08
CA GLU A 33 4.77 -12.85 5.80
C GLU A 33 5.74 -12.10 4.88
N ALA A 34 6.50 -12.79 4.03
CA ALA A 34 7.39 -12.14 3.06
C ALA A 34 6.62 -11.28 2.05
N GLN A 35 5.48 -11.77 1.54
CA GLN A 35 4.61 -11.00 0.65
C GLN A 35 3.99 -9.79 1.36
N GLN A 36 3.52 -9.96 2.60
CA GLN A 36 2.97 -8.85 3.39
C GLN A 36 4.04 -7.80 3.71
N GLN A 37 5.26 -8.22 4.03
CA GLN A 37 6.37 -7.30 4.29
C GLN A 37 6.75 -6.50 3.03
N GLN A 38 6.78 -7.14 1.86
CA GLN A 38 7.02 -6.42 0.59
C GLN A 38 5.91 -5.42 0.27
N ALA A 39 4.64 -5.82 0.44
CA ALA A 39 3.50 -4.91 0.24
C ALA A 39 3.56 -3.72 1.19
N GLN A 40 3.86 -3.95 2.48
CA GLN A 40 4.00 -2.90 3.48
C GLN A 40 5.16 -1.96 3.16
N GLN A 41 6.31 -2.47 2.71
CA GLN A 41 7.44 -1.62 2.32
C GLN A 41 7.09 -0.72 1.13
N ALA A 42 6.41 -1.27 0.11
CA ALA A 42 5.97 -0.49 -1.05
C ALA A 42 4.98 0.61 -0.65
N GLU A 43 4.04 0.30 0.26
CA GLU A 43 3.07 1.26 0.76
C GLU A 43 3.72 2.34 1.63
N GLN A 44 4.67 1.96 2.48
CA GLN A 44 5.45 2.89 3.29
C GLN A 44 6.27 3.86 2.43
N GLN A 45 6.91 3.38 1.36
CA GLN A 45 7.64 4.23 0.44
C GLN A 45 6.72 5.23 -0.27
N LYS A 46 5.56 4.76 -0.78
CA LYS A 46 4.54 5.66 -1.34
C LYS A 46 4.08 6.71 -0.34
N GLN A 47 3.74 6.29 0.88
CA GLN A 47 3.31 7.22 1.93
C GLN A 47 4.43 8.19 2.34
N ALA A 48 5.69 7.76 2.36
CA ALA A 48 6.83 8.62 2.65
C ALA A 48 7.00 9.69 1.56
N MET A 49 6.92 9.31 0.29
CA MET A 49 6.94 10.26 -0.84
C MET A 49 5.77 11.25 -0.74
N LEU A 50 4.56 10.77 -0.47
CA LEU A 50 3.40 11.63 -0.27
C LEU A 50 3.60 12.57 0.92
N LYS A 51 4.14 12.11 2.05
CA LYS A 51 4.44 12.95 3.22
C LYS A 51 5.49 14.02 2.94
N GLN A 52 6.49 13.72 2.11
CA GLN A 52 7.51 14.69 1.73
C GLN A 52 6.95 15.77 0.80
N ASN A 53 5.99 15.41 -0.05
CA ASN A 53 5.40 16.31 -1.05
C ASN A 53 4.11 16.98 -0.61
N LEU A 54 3.44 16.51 0.44
CA LEU A 54 2.18 17.07 0.96
C LEU A 54 2.37 17.66 2.37
N THR A 55 1.87 18.86 2.57
CA THR A 55 1.67 19.43 3.91
C THR A 55 0.60 18.64 4.70
N ASP A 56 0.58 18.84 6.02
CA ASP A 56 -0.44 18.20 6.88
C ASP A 56 -1.88 18.63 6.53
N GLY A 57 -2.07 19.87 6.09
CA GLY A 57 -3.37 20.39 5.63
C GLY A 57 -3.83 19.70 4.35
N ALA A 58 -2.96 19.62 3.33
CA ALA A 58 -3.25 18.92 2.08
C ALA A 58 -3.59 17.43 2.31
N ARG A 59 -2.86 16.77 3.21
CA ARG A 59 -3.07 15.36 3.56
C ARG A 59 -4.41 15.13 4.25
N LYS A 60 -4.81 16.03 5.16
CA LYS A 60 -6.14 15.98 5.79
C LYS A 60 -7.24 16.13 4.74
N ARG A 61 -7.11 17.11 3.83
CA ARG A 61 -8.10 17.35 2.77
C ARG A 61 -8.27 16.14 1.85
N LEU A 62 -7.14 15.58 1.41
CA LEU A 62 -7.12 14.37 0.59
C LEU A 62 -7.79 13.19 1.31
N ASN A 63 -7.51 12.98 2.60
CA ASN A 63 -8.16 11.93 3.38
C ASN A 63 -9.67 12.13 3.52
N THR A 64 -10.13 13.36 3.77
CA THR A 64 -11.57 13.67 3.82
C THR A 64 -12.25 13.34 2.50
N ILE A 65 -11.63 13.70 1.38
CA ILE A 65 -12.18 13.41 0.06
C ILE A 65 -12.13 11.93 -0.26
N ARG A 66 -11.05 11.22 0.10
CA ARG A 66 -10.95 9.77 -0.06
C ARG A 66 -12.11 9.05 0.63
N MET A 67 -12.57 9.53 1.78
CA MET A 67 -13.74 8.98 2.47
C MET A 67 -15.06 9.23 1.74
N SER A 68 -15.19 10.35 1.02
CA SER A 68 -16.42 10.66 0.25
C SER A 68 -16.39 10.09 -1.17
N LYS A 69 -15.24 10.13 -1.84
CA LYS A 69 -14.99 9.79 -3.24
C LYS A 69 -13.56 9.25 -3.40
N PRO A 70 -13.33 7.95 -3.21
CA PRO A 70 -12.00 7.35 -3.27
C PRO A 70 -11.36 7.49 -4.66
N GLU A 71 -12.13 7.28 -5.74
CA GLU A 71 -11.63 7.42 -7.13
C GLU A 71 -11.06 8.81 -7.41
N PHE A 72 -11.71 9.84 -6.85
CA PHE A 72 -11.28 11.22 -7.01
C PHE A 72 -10.00 11.53 -6.23
N ALA A 73 -9.86 10.94 -5.05
CA ALA A 73 -8.66 11.06 -4.25
C ALA A 73 -7.46 10.35 -4.92
N GLU A 74 -7.68 9.20 -5.54
CA GLU A 74 -6.62 8.51 -6.30
C GLU A 74 -6.12 9.35 -7.48
N GLN A 75 -7.03 9.98 -8.22
CA GLN A 75 -6.65 10.91 -9.30
C GLN A 75 -5.86 12.10 -8.76
N ALA A 76 -6.26 12.65 -7.61
CA ALA A 76 -5.53 13.74 -6.96
C ALA A 76 -4.14 13.31 -6.49
N GLU A 77 -4.00 12.11 -5.92
CA GLU A 77 -2.70 11.54 -5.53
C GLU A 77 -1.76 11.37 -6.73
N GLN A 78 -2.27 10.84 -7.85
CA GLN A 78 -1.50 10.68 -9.08
C GLN A 78 -1.04 12.03 -9.65
N GLN A 79 -1.93 13.03 -9.67
CA GLN A 79 -1.60 14.37 -10.14
C GLN A 79 -0.54 15.04 -9.25
N VAL A 80 -0.68 14.92 -7.92
CA VAL A 80 0.30 15.39 -6.93
C VAL A 80 1.67 14.76 -7.17
N LEU A 81 1.72 13.44 -7.38
CA LEU A 81 2.95 12.71 -7.67
C LEU A 81 3.59 13.16 -8.98
N ALA A 82 2.80 13.33 -10.04
CA ALA A 82 3.28 13.81 -11.34
C ALA A 82 3.85 15.23 -11.24
N LEU A 83 3.18 16.10 -10.48
CA LEU A 83 3.61 17.48 -10.24
C LEU A 83 4.92 17.52 -9.43
N ALA A 84 5.02 16.71 -8.38
CA ALA A 84 6.22 16.55 -7.56
C ALA A 84 7.41 16.01 -8.39
N GLN A 85 7.20 14.96 -9.19
CA GLN A 85 8.23 14.39 -10.06
C GLN A 85 8.69 15.37 -11.14
N SER A 86 7.79 16.20 -11.67
CA SER A 86 8.15 17.20 -12.68
C SER A 86 8.96 18.37 -12.13
N GLY A 87 9.11 18.49 -10.81
CA GLY A 87 9.79 19.62 -10.16
C GLY A 87 9.09 20.97 -10.35
N ARG A 88 7.87 20.99 -10.93
CA ARG A 88 7.08 22.20 -11.14
C ARG A 88 6.51 22.78 -9.84
N VAL A 89 6.39 21.95 -8.81
CA VAL A 89 5.99 22.39 -7.48
C VAL A 89 7.24 22.73 -6.70
N GLN A 90 7.37 24.00 -6.34
CA GLN A 90 8.50 24.51 -5.58
C GLN A 90 8.29 24.17 -4.08
N GLY A 91 8.46 22.90 -3.73
CA GLY A 91 8.32 22.39 -2.36
C GLY A 91 7.09 21.53 -2.14
N ARG A 92 6.46 21.66 -0.96
CA ARG A 92 5.32 20.84 -0.54
C ARG A 92 4.00 21.46 -1.01
N ILE A 93 3.10 20.63 -1.49
CA ILE A 93 1.73 21.00 -1.83
C ILE A 93 0.96 21.31 -0.55
N ASP A 94 0.47 22.53 -0.46
CA ASP A 94 -0.34 23.03 0.63
C ASP A 94 -1.84 22.69 0.46
N GLU A 95 -2.65 23.03 1.46
CA GLU A 95 -4.09 22.75 1.41
C GLU A 95 -4.76 23.49 0.24
N ASP A 96 -4.32 24.71 -0.06
CA ASP A 96 -4.94 25.53 -1.09
C ASP A 96 -4.59 25.02 -2.49
N GLN A 97 -3.34 24.63 -2.76
CA GLN A 97 -2.96 23.94 -4.00
C GLN A 97 -3.67 22.60 -4.15
N MET A 98 -3.85 21.85 -3.07
CA MET A 98 -4.64 20.62 -3.11
C MET A 98 -6.10 20.91 -3.51
N LYS A 99 -6.73 21.97 -2.98
CA LYS A 99 -8.08 22.39 -3.40
C LYS A 99 -8.14 22.73 -4.88
N GLU A 100 -7.13 23.42 -5.42
CA GLU A 100 -7.07 23.75 -6.84
C GLU A 100 -6.96 22.49 -7.71
N ILE A 101 -6.08 21.55 -7.36
CA ILE A 101 -5.98 20.24 -8.05
C ILE A 101 -7.32 19.50 -8.03
N LEU A 102 -7.98 19.48 -6.87
CA LEU A 102 -9.29 18.86 -6.70
C LEU A 102 -10.42 19.61 -7.41
N ARG A 103 -10.25 20.89 -7.75
CA ARG A 103 -11.19 21.63 -8.58
C ARG A 103 -10.98 21.32 -10.05
N GLU A 104 -9.73 21.26 -10.50
CA GLU A 104 -9.36 20.92 -11.88
C GLU A 104 -9.72 19.47 -12.25
N LEU A 105 -9.59 18.54 -11.31
CA LEU A 105 -9.97 17.14 -11.51
C LEU A 105 -11.48 16.95 -11.61
N LYS A 106 -12.27 17.86 -11.04
CA LYS A 106 -13.72 17.79 -11.14
C LYS A 106 -14.06 18.04 -12.62
N PRO A 107 -14.79 17.15 -13.30
CA PRO A 107 -15.18 17.38 -14.67
C PRO A 107 -16.26 18.46 -14.69
N ASP A 108 -15.84 19.72 -14.65
CA ASP A 108 -16.56 20.82 -15.27
C ASP A 108 -15.80 21.12 -16.55
N SER A 109 -16.47 20.86 -17.66
CA SER A 109 -16.04 20.96 -19.04
C SER A 109 -15.27 22.23 -19.43
N GLN A 110 -14.04 22.50 -18.95
CA GLN A 110 -13.20 23.56 -19.49
C GLN A 110 -11.71 23.17 -19.48
N SER A 111 -11.25 22.87 -20.70
CA SER A 111 -9.86 22.73 -21.12
C SER A 111 -8.94 23.84 -20.59
N PHE A 112 -7.83 23.48 -19.95
CA PHE A 112 -6.68 24.38 -19.86
C PHE A 112 -5.39 23.64 -20.22
N ASN A 113 -5.11 23.63 -21.52
CA ASN A 113 -3.76 23.50 -22.05
C ASN A 113 -2.92 24.64 -21.49
N ILE A 114 -1.99 24.37 -20.58
CA ILE A 114 -0.96 25.34 -20.20
C ILE A 114 0.35 24.92 -20.85
N ASN A 115 0.51 25.35 -22.10
CA ASN A 115 1.82 25.51 -22.73
C ASN A 115 2.53 26.68 -22.06
N ARG A 116 3.74 26.47 -21.54
CA ARG A 116 4.60 27.54 -21.05
C ARG A 116 5.82 27.63 -21.96
N ARG A 117 5.79 28.68 -22.80
CA ARG A 117 6.82 29.30 -23.66
C ARG A 117 8.06 28.49 -24.02
#